data_AF-A0A6A6QY39-F1
#
_entry.id   AF-A0A6A6QY39-F1
#
_cell.length_a   1.000
_cell.length_b   1.000
_cell.length_c   1.000
_cell.angle_alpha   90.00
_cell.angle_beta   90.00
_cell.angle_gamma   90.00
#
_symmetry.space_group_name_H-M   'P 1'
#
loop_
_entity.id
_entity.type
_entity.pdbx_description
1 polymer ?
#
loop_
_entity_poly.entity_id
_entity_poly.type
_entity_poly.pdbx_seq_one_letter_code
_entity_poly.pdbx_strand_id
1 'polypeptide(L)'
;MAETLAALPIELLHHILSYSIGCRETEEFAQINTSFYHGIPRPHISCPLYNVAATCRHLRDVVESLTKHLLLSHQSITKFKALASYSRKYIPVSTDASIKSKTLRTYRCAWVKWVMRNCAFCGKASSRRALMNDAFHCCQSCDRREWPDKITMTVALQTFNLTKLDLFTPNPLFPTACFPRLRVAVYDCVGVETTMFMKEDVEVRAKLIHGEDGLEDQKKRKRRRTKIEKATGMKVIRGRWRYVTDAGDEKSARRWNRTTEKEWEAGFHAGFRNHEMHDSIVAERERDGLS
;
A
#
# COMPACT_ATOMS: atom_id res chain seq x y z
N MET A 1 19.31 10.96 23.26
CA MET A 1 18.01 10.89 23.94
C MET A 1 16.97 10.56 22.89
N ALA A 2 16.22 9.46 23.04
CA ALA A 2 15.20 9.11 22.06
C ALA A 2 14.03 10.09 22.19
N GLU A 3 13.85 10.96 21.20
CA GLU A 3 12.68 11.82 21.08
C GLU A 3 11.44 10.93 20.95
N THR A 4 10.66 10.84 22.02
CA THR A 4 9.46 10.02 22.01
C THR A 4 8.34 10.76 21.28
N LEU A 5 7.57 10.06 20.45
CA LEU A 5 6.42 10.63 19.71
C LEU A 5 5.49 11.44 20.64
N ALA A 6 5.34 11.01 21.90
CA ALA A 6 4.52 11.66 22.90
C ALA A 6 5.01 13.05 23.36
N ALA A 7 6.22 13.47 23.00
CA ALA A 7 6.76 14.79 23.32
C ALA A 7 6.40 15.85 22.26
N LEU A 8 5.80 15.45 21.13
CA LEU A 8 5.43 16.38 20.06
C LEU A 8 4.18 17.20 20.44
N PRO A 9 4.08 18.45 19.95
CA PRO A 9 2.86 19.25 20.00
C PRO A 9 1.64 18.49 19.45
N ILE A 10 0.45 18.77 20.00
CA ILE A 10 -0.78 18.05 19.66
C ILE A 10 -1.17 18.22 18.19
N GLU A 11 -0.86 19.37 17.58
CA GLU A 11 -1.12 19.67 16.18
C GLU A 11 -0.29 18.76 15.27
N LEU A 12 1.01 18.58 15.60
CA LEU A 12 1.90 17.67 14.88
C LEU A 12 1.47 16.22 15.06
N LEU A 13 1.05 15.84 16.26
CA LEU A 13 0.49 14.52 16.52
C LEU A 13 -0.78 14.27 15.70
N HIS A 14 -1.71 15.22 15.66
CA HIS A 14 -2.92 15.11 14.83
C HIS A 14 -2.57 14.97 13.35
N HIS A 15 -1.60 15.75 12.87
CA HIS A 15 -1.14 15.66 11.48
C HIS A 15 -0.54 14.28 11.17
N ILE A 16 0.37 13.78 12.01
CA ILE A 16 0.98 12.44 11.83
C ILE A 16 -0.11 11.35 11.86
N LEU A 17 -1.02 11.42 12.83
CA LEU A 17 -2.09 10.44 13.00
C LEU A 17 -3.17 10.54 11.91
N SER A 18 -3.24 11.65 11.16
CA SER A 18 -4.17 11.79 10.04
C SER A 18 -3.87 10.81 8.90
N TYR A 19 -2.60 10.40 8.75
CA TYR A 19 -2.19 9.36 7.81
C TYR A 19 -2.57 7.94 8.29
N SER A 20 -3.00 7.80 9.55
CA SER A 20 -3.31 6.54 10.22
C SER A 20 -4.82 6.31 10.43
N ILE A 21 -5.67 7.15 9.82
CA ILE A 21 -7.12 7.15 10.04
C ILE A 21 -7.79 5.86 9.51
N GLY A 22 -7.17 5.20 8.53
CA GLY A 22 -7.67 3.99 7.90
C GLY A 22 -7.33 2.71 8.68
N CYS A 23 -8.04 1.64 8.35
CA CYS A 23 -7.87 0.30 8.90
C CYS A 23 -7.49 -0.65 7.77
N ARG A 24 -6.36 -1.34 7.88
CA ARG A 24 -5.92 -2.32 6.88
C ARG A 24 -6.18 -3.73 7.41
N GLU A 25 -6.64 -4.62 6.53
CA GLU A 25 -6.60 -6.04 6.81
C GLU A 25 -5.18 -6.51 6.52
N THR A 26 -4.48 -6.99 7.54
CA THR A 26 -3.13 -7.53 7.34
C THR A 26 -3.27 -8.98 6.89
N GLU A 27 -2.83 -9.28 5.66
CA GLU A 27 -2.73 -10.66 5.14
C GLU A 27 -1.69 -11.50 5.91
N GLU A 28 -0.80 -10.86 6.69
CA GLU A 28 0.38 -11.45 7.33
C GLU A 28 0.11 -12.63 8.27
N PHE A 29 -1.09 -12.78 8.82
CA PHE A 29 -1.44 -13.93 9.66
C PHE A 29 -2.13 -15.09 8.93
N ALA A 30 -2.49 -14.93 7.64
CA ALA A 30 -3.08 -16.02 6.87
C ALA A 30 -2.06 -17.13 6.53
N GLN A 31 -0.76 -16.87 6.63
CA GLN A 31 0.29 -17.83 6.26
C GLN A 31 1.05 -18.46 7.43
N ILE A 32 0.90 -17.97 8.67
CA ILE A 32 1.78 -18.40 9.77
C ILE A 32 1.16 -19.48 10.69
N ASN A 33 -0.15 -19.76 10.70
CA ASN A 33 -0.70 -20.83 11.55
C ASN A 33 -2.06 -21.38 11.10
N THR A 34 -2.16 -21.90 9.87
CA THR A 34 -3.26 -22.82 9.50
C THR A 34 -2.76 -24.25 9.47
N SER A 35 -2.14 -24.66 10.58
CA SER A 35 -1.85 -26.04 10.91
C SER A 35 -2.63 -26.34 12.18
N PHE A 36 -3.65 -27.19 12.03
CA PHE A 36 -4.52 -27.76 13.05
C PHE A 36 -5.65 -26.87 13.61
N TYR A 37 -6.88 -27.38 13.40
CA TYR A 37 -8.17 -27.02 13.99
C TYR A 37 -9.05 -25.99 13.28
N HIS A 38 -10.32 -26.40 13.13
CA HIS A 38 -11.42 -25.73 12.44
C HIS A 38 -11.66 -24.29 12.91
N GLY A 39 -11.29 -23.34 12.05
CA GLY A 39 -11.70 -21.95 12.15
C GLY A 39 -11.08 -21.17 11.00
N ILE A 40 -11.91 -20.66 10.10
CA ILE A 40 -11.46 -19.72 9.06
C ILE A 40 -10.77 -18.55 9.81
N PRO A 41 -9.47 -18.29 9.60
CA PRO A 41 -8.80 -17.18 10.25
C PRO A 41 -9.54 -15.90 9.88
N ARG A 42 -10.15 -15.23 10.84
CA ARG A 42 -10.74 -13.91 10.58
C ARG A 42 -9.57 -12.95 10.30
N PRO A 43 -9.62 -12.15 9.22
CA PRO A 43 -8.58 -11.17 8.96
C PRO A 43 -8.44 -10.25 10.17
N HIS A 44 -7.22 -10.13 10.68
CA HIS A 44 -6.95 -9.19 11.76
C HIS A 44 -7.02 -7.78 11.17
N ILE A 45 -8.00 -6.99 11.62
CA ILE A 45 -8.12 -5.59 11.23
C ILE A 45 -7.09 -4.82 12.04
N SER A 46 -5.98 -4.47 11.41
CA SER A 46 -4.99 -3.57 11.99
C SER A 46 -5.45 -2.13 11.78
N CYS A 47 -5.88 -1.48 12.86
CA CYS A 47 -6.06 -0.04 12.88
C CYS A 47 -4.92 0.59 13.67
N PRO A 48 -4.03 1.37 13.03
CA PRO A 48 -2.90 1.98 13.71
C PRO A 48 -3.31 2.84 14.92
N LEU A 49 -4.50 3.45 14.89
CA LEU A 49 -5.02 4.23 16.02
C LEU A 49 -5.20 3.41 17.30
N TYR A 50 -5.53 2.12 17.22
CA TYR A 50 -5.59 1.26 18.42
C TYR A 50 -4.20 1.00 18.97
N ASN A 51 -3.23 0.74 18.10
CA ASN A 51 -1.85 0.46 18.49
C ASN A 51 -1.23 1.70 19.16
N VAL A 52 -1.41 2.89 18.57
CA VAL A 52 -0.95 4.15 19.15
C VAL A 52 -1.61 4.40 20.50
N ALA A 53 -2.92 4.22 20.62
CA ALA A 53 -3.66 4.43 21.87
C ALA A 53 -3.28 3.44 23.00
N ALA A 54 -2.67 2.31 22.65
CA ALA A 54 -2.19 1.32 23.62
C ALA A 54 -0.82 1.69 24.22
N THR A 55 -0.02 2.53 23.54
CA THR A 55 1.36 2.86 23.96
C THR A 55 1.43 3.60 25.30
N CYS A 56 0.69 4.71 25.46
CA CYS A 56 0.67 5.50 26.68
C CYS A 56 -0.63 6.29 26.83
N ARG A 57 -0.88 6.82 28.03
CA ARG A 57 -2.09 7.59 28.34
C ARG A 57 -2.21 8.88 27.52
N HIS A 58 -1.10 9.60 27.33
CA HIS A 58 -1.10 10.83 26.55
C HIS A 58 -1.52 10.58 25.09
N LEU A 59 -0.86 9.65 24.40
CA LEU A 59 -1.19 9.29 23.02
C LEU A 59 -2.61 8.72 22.89
N ARG A 60 -3.11 8.03 23.90
CA ARG A 60 -4.51 7.62 23.97
C ARG A 60 -5.46 8.81 23.94
N ASP A 61 -5.23 9.81 24.79
CA ASP A 61 -6.08 11.01 24.87
C ASP A 61 -6.01 11.82 23.57
N VAL A 62 -4.84 11.88 22.93
CA VAL A 62 -4.66 12.50 21.60
C VAL A 62 -5.45 11.75 20.52
N VAL A 63 -5.40 10.42 20.48
CA VAL A 63 -6.20 9.61 19.54
C VAL A 63 -7.70 9.83 19.77
N GLU A 64 -8.16 9.92 21.02
CA GLU A 64 -9.56 10.22 21.33
C GLU A 64 -9.95 11.63 20.86
N SER A 65 -9.08 12.62 21.05
CA SER A 65 -9.28 14.00 20.57
C SER A 65 -9.39 14.06 19.05
N LEU A 66 -8.45 13.45 18.34
CA LEU A 66 -8.44 13.37 16.88
C LEU A 66 -9.71 12.67 16.35
N THR A 67 -10.04 11.51 16.90
CA THR A 67 -11.21 10.74 16.42
C THR A 67 -12.54 11.44 16.72
N LYS A 68 -12.62 12.19 17.83
CA LYS A 68 -13.73 13.11 18.07
C LYS A 68 -13.81 14.20 16.99
N HIS A 69 -12.68 14.84 16.67
CA HIS A 69 -12.62 15.86 15.63
C HIS A 69 -13.04 15.31 14.27
N LEU A 70 -12.61 14.10 13.90
CA LEU A 70 -13.00 13.42 12.67
C LEU A 70 -14.50 13.11 12.62
N LEU A 71 -15.06 12.58 13.71
CA LEU A 71 -16.49 12.31 13.77
C LEU A 71 -17.35 13.57 13.61
N LEU A 72 -16.88 14.70 14.17
CA LEU A 72 -17.55 16.00 14.09
C LEU A 72 -17.38 16.67 12.73
N SER A 73 -16.17 16.71 12.17
CA SER A 73 -15.91 17.28 10.84
C SER A 73 -16.66 16.53 9.74
N HIS A 74 -16.83 15.21 9.90
CA HIS A 74 -17.61 14.37 8.99
C HIS A 74 -19.06 14.15 9.45
N GLN A 75 -19.62 15.03 10.29
CA GLN A 75 -20.96 14.86 10.85
C GLN A 75 -22.06 14.67 9.78
N SER A 76 -21.93 15.33 8.62
CA SER A 76 -22.88 15.21 7.51
C SER A 76 -23.02 13.77 6.99
N ILE A 77 -21.93 12.99 7.02
CA ILE A 77 -21.87 11.62 6.51
C ILE A 77 -21.86 10.56 7.62
N THR A 78 -21.31 10.88 8.79
CA THR A 78 -21.28 9.97 9.95
C THR A 78 -22.60 9.98 10.72
N LYS A 79 -23.38 11.06 10.60
CA LYS A 79 -24.54 11.36 11.43
C LYS A 79 -24.22 11.37 12.92
N PHE A 80 -22.94 11.55 13.27
CA PHE A 80 -22.48 11.55 14.66
C PHE A 80 -23.05 12.77 15.40
N LYS A 81 -23.57 12.56 16.60
CA LYS A 81 -24.00 13.65 17.49
C LYS A 81 -23.17 13.58 18.77
N ALA A 82 -22.38 14.61 19.03
CA ALA A 82 -21.68 14.72 20.31
C ALA A 82 -22.70 14.89 21.44
N LEU A 83 -22.56 14.11 22.50
CA LEU A 83 -23.29 14.35 23.73
C LEU A 83 -22.75 15.63 24.40
N ALA A 84 -23.65 16.46 24.93
CA ALA A 84 -23.32 17.70 25.63
C ALA A 84 -22.41 17.47 26.86
N SER A 85 -22.49 16.28 27.48
CA SER A 85 -21.69 15.89 28.64
C SER A 85 -20.82 14.67 28.32
N TYR A 86 -19.60 14.94 27.83
CA TYR A 86 -18.58 13.90 27.64
C TYR A 86 -18.07 13.41 29.01
N SER A 87 -18.66 12.34 29.52
CA SER A 87 -18.00 11.55 30.55
C SER A 87 -16.99 10.63 29.86
N ARG A 88 -15.74 10.58 30.36
CA ARG A 88 -14.66 9.65 29.95
C ARG A 88 -15.10 8.17 29.85
N LYS A 89 -16.30 7.85 30.32
CA LYS A 89 -16.91 6.53 30.33
C LYS A 89 -17.96 6.29 29.23
N TYR A 90 -18.54 7.26 28.50
CA TYR A 90 -19.74 6.97 27.68
C TYR A 90 -19.81 7.70 26.32
N ILE A 91 -19.88 6.93 25.23
CA ILE A 91 -20.47 7.37 23.95
C ILE A 91 -21.51 6.32 23.53
N PRO A 92 -22.81 6.65 23.57
CA PRO A 92 -23.84 5.83 22.96
C PRO A 92 -23.76 6.01 21.45
N VAL A 93 -23.32 4.97 20.74
CA VAL A 93 -23.46 4.91 19.28
C VAL A 93 -24.90 4.48 18.99
N SER A 94 -25.82 5.45 18.94
CA SER A 94 -27.18 5.20 18.44
C SER A 94 -27.18 5.19 16.92
N THR A 95 -27.70 4.10 16.33
CA THR A 95 -28.37 4.18 15.03
C THR A 95 -29.78 3.59 15.04
N ASP A 96 -30.25 3.04 16.18
CA ASP A 96 -31.63 2.55 16.35
C ASP A 96 -31.96 2.37 17.84
N ALA A 97 -33.22 2.58 18.20
CA ALA A 97 -33.73 2.69 19.56
C ALA A 97 -33.77 1.39 20.40
N SER A 98 -33.06 0.31 20.01
CA SER A 98 -33.15 -1.00 20.69
C SER A 98 -31.86 -1.52 21.32
N ILE A 99 -30.77 -0.73 21.39
CA ILE A 99 -29.50 -1.23 21.92
C ILE A 99 -29.48 -1.15 23.46
N LYS A 100 -30.02 -2.20 24.11
CA LYS A 100 -29.79 -2.57 25.52
C LYS A 100 -28.35 -3.04 25.81
N SER A 101 -27.34 -2.52 25.10
CA SER A 101 -25.94 -2.90 25.35
C SER A 101 -25.20 -1.72 26.00
N LYS A 102 -24.81 -1.89 27.26
CA LYS A 102 -23.91 -1.03 28.04
C LYS A 102 -22.46 -1.05 27.51
N THR A 103 -22.23 -1.18 26.20
CA THR A 103 -20.86 -1.16 25.66
C THR A 103 -20.43 0.27 25.40
N LEU A 104 -19.69 0.79 26.38
CA LEU A 104 -18.94 2.04 26.31
C LEU A 104 -18.00 1.96 25.10
N ARG A 105 -18.31 2.70 24.03
CA ARG A 105 -17.39 2.83 22.89
C ARG A 105 -16.68 4.15 23.03
N THR A 106 -15.35 4.14 22.93
CA THR A 106 -14.55 5.36 22.82
C THR A 106 -14.71 5.99 21.43
N TYR A 107 -14.27 7.24 21.21
CA TYR A 107 -14.43 7.92 19.91
C TYR A 107 -13.69 7.15 18.83
N ARG A 108 -12.50 6.62 19.14
CA ARG A 108 -11.77 5.74 18.22
C ARG A 108 -12.56 4.50 17.82
N CYS A 109 -13.28 3.86 18.75
CA CYS A 109 -14.10 2.69 18.45
C CYS A 109 -15.28 3.03 17.53
N ALA A 110 -15.90 4.20 17.74
CA ALA A 110 -16.98 4.70 16.89
C ALA A 110 -16.46 5.02 15.49
N TRP A 111 -15.36 5.75 15.39
CA TRP A 111 -14.71 6.11 14.13
C TRP A 111 -14.31 4.87 13.32
N VAL A 112 -13.56 3.95 13.93
CA VAL A 112 -13.10 2.72 13.26
C VAL A 112 -14.29 1.88 12.77
N LYS A 113 -15.32 1.70 13.60
CA LYS A 113 -16.52 0.97 13.19
C LYS A 113 -17.22 1.63 12.00
N TRP A 114 -17.24 2.96 11.94
CA TRP A 114 -17.85 3.69 10.85
C TRP A 114 -17.04 3.54 9.55
N VAL A 115 -15.72 3.77 9.61
CA VAL A 115 -14.80 3.65 8.44
C VAL A 115 -14.76 2.23 7.89
N MET A 116 -14.97 1.22 8.73
CA MET A 116 -14.98 -0.19 8.33
C MET A 116 -16.27 -0.64 7.63
N ARG A 117 -17.32 0.20 7.58
CA ARG A 117 -18.63 -0.17 7.02
C ARG A 117 -19.15 0.79 5.96
N ASN A 118 -18.61 2.00 5.94
CA ASN A 118 -19.10 3.08 5.12
C ASN A 118 -17.97 3.63 4.24
N CYS A 119 -18.34 4.12 3.08
CA CYS A 119 -17.44 4.87 2.23
C CYS A 119 -16.94 6.11 2.98
N ALA A 120 -15.62 6.26 3.09
CA ALA A 120 -14.98 7.36 3.80
C ALA A 120 -15.39 8.76 3.28
N PHE A 121 -15.79 8.85 2.00
CA PHE A 121 -16.10 10.12 1.34
C PHE A 121 -17.59 10.49 1.35
N CYS A 122 -18.48 9.52 1.07
CA CYS A 122 -19.92 9.80 0.96
C CYS A 122 -20.77 9.22 2.09
N GLY A 123 -20.19 8.40 2.98
CA GLY A 123 -20.89 7.76 4.09
C GLY A 123 -21.88 6.65 3.72
N LYS A 124 -22.05 6.32 2.43
CA LYS A 124 -22.86 5.16 2.02
C LYS A 124 -22.21 3.86 2.47
N ALA A 125 -23.01 2.87 2.85
CA ALA A 125 -22.50 1.54 3.19
C ALA A 125 -21.64 0.98 2.03
N SER A 126 -20.45 0.47 2.34
CA SER A 126 -19.52 -0.07 1.36
C SER A 126 -18.65 -1.14 2.00
N SER A 127 -18.60 -2.32 1.38
CA SER A 127 -17.61 -3.38 1.67
C SER A 127 -16.40 -3.33 0.74
N ARG A 128 -16.48 -2.56 -0.34
CA ARG A 128 -15.37 -2.33 -1.27
C ARG A 128 -14.32 -1.40 -0.65
N ARG A 129 -13.04 -1.76 -0.76
CA ARG A 129 -11.89 -0.91 -0.41
C ARG A 129 -11.59 0.11 -1.51
N ALA A 130 -11.06 1.27 -1.11
CA ALA A 130 -10.50 2.22 -2.06
C ALA A 130 -9.31 1.58 -2.78
N LEU A 131 -9.26 1.76 -4.10
CA LEU A 131 -8.29 1.07 -4.94
C LEU A 131 -6.85 1.54 -4.64
N MET A 132 -6.63 2.85 -4.60
CA MET A 132 -5.30 3.43 -4.37
C MET A 132 -4.95 3.60 -2.89
N ASN A 133 -5.90 3.32 -1.99
CA ASN A 133 -5.71 3.38 -0.55
C ASN A 133 -6.58 2.33 0.15
N ASP A 134 -6.01 1.16 0.40
CA ASP A 134 -6.69 0.00 1.00
C ASP A 134 -7.13 0.23 2.47
N ALA A 135 -6.66 1.30 3.10
CA ALA A 135 -6.97 1.62 4.48
C ALA A 135 -8.43 2.06 4.68
N PHE A 136 -9.17 2.40 3.62
CA PHE A 136 -10.56 2.87 3.72
C PHE A 136 -11.51 2.08 2.83
N HIS A 137 -12.76 1.98 3.25
CA HIS A 137 -13.84 1.58 2.36
C HIS A 137 -14.22 2.74 1.45
N CYS A 138 -14.47 2.44 0.19
CA CYS A 138 -14.85 3.43 -0.80
C CYS A 138 -15.76 2.84 -1.88
N CYS A 139 -16.90 3.49 -2.12
CA CYS A 139 -17.78 3.12 -3.21
C CYS A 139 -17.13 3.49 -4.57
N GLN A 140 -17.55 2.81 -5.63
CA GLN A 140 -16.93 2.98 -6.95
C GLN A 140 -17.01 4.43 -7.49
N SER A 141 -18.09 5.15 -7.21
CA SER A 141 -18.25 6.54 -7.67
C SER A 141 -17.28 7.50 -6.98
N CYS A 142 -17.11 7.36 -5.66
CA CYS A 142 -16.12 8.16 -4.93
C CYS A 142 -14.71 7.77 -5.38
N ASP A 143 -14.41 6.48 -5.55
CA ASP A 143 -13.09 6.03 -6.00
C ASP A 143 -12.68 6.62 -7.36
N ARG A 144 -13.63 6.73 -8.31
CA ARG A 144 -13.41 7.41 -9.58
C ARG A 144 -13.21 8.92 -9.44
N ARG A 145 -13.85 9.56 -8.46
CA ARG A 145 -13.73 11.00 -8.22
C ARG A 145 -12.43 11.36 -7.50
N GLU A 146 -12.05 10.60 -6.49
CA GLU A 146 -10.85 10.86 -5.66
C GLU A 146 -9.56 10.44 -6.38
N TRP A 147 -9.62 9.41 -7.23
CA TRP A 147 -8.49 8.97 -8.06
C TRP A 147 -8.92 8.90 -9.53
N PRO A 148 -9.09 10.06 -10.21
CA PRO A 148 -9.51 10.11 -11.60
C PRO A 148 -8.41 9.60 -12.55
N ASP A 149 -7.16 9.95 -12.27
CA ASP A 149 -6.01 9.67 -13.15
C ASP A 149 -5.33 8.32 -12.86
N LYS A 150 -6.11 7.30 -12.51
CA LYS A 150 -5.58 5.94 -12.40
C LYS A 150 -5.57 5.27 -13.78
N ILE A 151 -4.44 4.66 -14.13
CA ILE A 151 -4.25 3.97 -15.42
C ILE A 151 -3.88 2.52 -15.19
N THR A 152 -4.27 1.64 -16.12
CA THR A 152 -3.88 0.22 -16.07
C THR A 152 -2.42 0.06 -16.47
N MET A 153 -1.80 -1.06 -16.08
CA MET A 153 -0.45 -1.42 -16.53
C MET A 153 -0.33 -1.37 -18.05
N THR A 154 -1.31 -1.90 -18.79
CA THR A 154 -1.30 -1.89 -20.26
C THR A 154 -1.25 -0.47 -20.81
N VAL A 155 -2.06 0.45 -20.27
CA VAL A 155 -2.06 1.86 -20.67
C VAL A 155 -0.72 2.51 -20.32
N ALA A 156 -0.14 2.21 -19.16
CA ALA A 156 1.17 2.73 -18.76
C ALA A 156 2.28 2.31 -19.73
N LEU A 157 2.32 1.01 -20.09
CA LEU A 157 3.31 0.45 -21.03
C LEU A 157 3.16 1.05 -22.44
N GLN A 158 1.92 1.25 -22.91
CA GLN A 158 1.63 1.77 -24.25
C GLN A 158 1.86 3.28 -24.37
N THR A 159 1.46 4.05 -23.36
CA THR A 159 1.46 5.51 -23.42
C THR A 159 2.84 6.10 -23.10
N PHE A 160 3.54 5.51 -22.13
CA PHE A 160 4.82 6.03 -21.63
C PHE A 160 6.03 5.23 -22.12
N ASN A 161 5.81 4.28 -23.03
CA ASN A 161 6.84 3.39 -23.56
C ASN A 161 7.69 2.71 -22.48
N LEU A 162 7.06 2.41 -21.35
CA LEU A 162 7.68 1.70 -20.24
C LEU A 162 7.60 0.19 -20.48
N THR A 163 8.53 -0.54 -19.91
CA THR A 163 8.51 -2.00 -19.78
C THR A 163 8.01 -2.40 -18.38
N LYS A 164 7.78 -3.69 -18.16
CA LYS A 164 7.43 -4.16 -16.81
C LYS A 164 8.58 -3.91 -15.83
N LEU A 165 9.83 -4.02 -16.28
CA LEU A 165 11.00 -3.69 -15.45
C LEU A 165 10.92 -2.26 -14.95
N ASP A 166 10.44 -1.34 -15.76
CA ASP A 166 10.41 0.08 -15.41
C ASP A 166 9.34 0.44 -14.40
N LEU A 167 8.22 -0.27 -14.42
CA LEU A 167 7.09 -0.01 -13.52
C LEU A 167 7.29 -0.62 -12.13
N PHE A 168 7.98 -1.76 -12.04
CA PHE A 168 8.10 -2.48 -10.78
C PHE A 168 9.54 -2.42 -10.26
N THR A 169 9.70 -1.75 -9.12
CA THR A 169 10.94 -1.68 -8.34
C THR A 169 10.75 -2.33 -6.96
N PRO A 170 11.81 -2.87 -6.34
CA PRO A 170 13.17 -2.96 -6.87
C PRO A 170 13.27 -3.95 -8.03
N ASN A 171 14.23 -3.72 -8.92
CA ASN A 171 14.57 -4.65 -9.99
C ASN A 171 16.08 -4.53 -10.34
N PRO A 172 16.61 -5.46 -11.17
CA PRO A 172 18.03 -5.48 -11.54
C PRO A 172 18.60 -4.17 -12.09
N LEU A 173 17.80 -3.40 -12.83
CA LEU A 173 18.20 -2.12 -13.42
C LEU A 173 18.05 -0.95 -12.44
N PHE A 174 17.04 -1.03 -11.56
CA PHE A 174 16.66 0.04 -10.65
C PHE A 174 16.57 -0.49 -9.21
N PRO A 175 17.67 -0.43 -8.44
CA PRO A 175 17.64 -0.61 -6.99
C PRO A 175 16.71 0.42 -6.35
N THR A 176 16.08 0.09 -5.21
CA THR A 176 14.98 0.91 -4.66
C THR A 176 15.40 2.31 -4.25
N ALA A 177 16.70 2.56 -4.06
CA ALA A 177 17.24 3.87 -3.69
C ALA A 177 17.13 4.93 -4.80
N CYS A 178 17.01 4.54 -6.08
CA CYS A 178 17.19 5.47 -7.19
C CYS A 178 15.88 6.12 -7.68
N PHE A 179 14.69 5.62 -7.27
CA PHE A 179 13.43 6.14 -7.80
C PHE A 179 12.28 6.24 -6.78
N PRO A 180 11.40 7.25 -6.88
CA PRO A 180 10.21 7.37 -6.04
C PRO A 180 9.23 6.21 -6.25
N ARG A 181 8.83 5.54 -5.18
CA ARG A 181 7.91 4.38 -5.24
C ARG A 181 6.59 4.72 -5.94
N LEU A 182 6.19 3.93 -6.93
CA LEU A 182 4.87 4.07 -7.56
C LEU A 182 3.76 3.65 -6.60
N ARG A 183 2.65 4.40 -6.60
CA ARG A 183 1.39 3.95 -5.99
C ARG A 183 0.78 2.88 -6.89
N VAL A 184 0.82 1.63 -6.42
CA VAL A 184 0.31 0.46 -7.15
C VAL A 184 -0.90 -0.11 -6.43
N ALA A 185 -1.93 -0.44 -7.22
CA ALA A 185 -3.09 -1.16 -6.76
C ALA A 185 -3.36 -2.38 -7.65
N VAL A 186 -3.90 -3.44 -7.06
CA VAL A 186 -4.37 -4.63 -7.79
C VAL A 186 -5.85 -4.78 -7.55
N TYR A 187 -6.64 -4.96 -8.60
CA TYR A 187 -8.06 -5.27 -8.50
C TYR A 187 -8.42 -6.45 -9.38
N ASP A 188 -9.38 -7.24 -8.91
CA ASP A 188 -9.93 -8.34 -9.69
C ASP A 188 -11.03 -7.81 -10.62
N CYS A 189 -10.83 -8.01 -11.93
CA CYS A 189 -11.80 -7.72 -12.97
C CYS A 189 -12.24 -9.03 -13.62
N VAL A 190 -13.40 -9.57 -13.20
CA VAL A 190 -13.98 -10.78 -13.81
C VAL A 190 -13.02 -12.00 -13.72
N GLY A 191 -12.40 -12.20 -12.56
CA GLY A 191 -11.44 -13.29 -12.32
C GLY A 191 -10.03 -13.02 -12.84
N VAL A 192 -9.76 -11.81 -13.35
CA VAL A 192 -8.45 -11.40 -13.87
C VAL A 192 -7.88 -10.29 -13.00
N GLU A 193 -6.76 -10.56 -12.32
CA GLU A 193 -6.01 -9.56 -11.57
C GLU A 193 -5.46 -8.48 -12.52
N THR A 194 -5.94 -7.25 -12.34
CA THR A 194 -5.51 -6.08 -13.10
C THR A 194 -4.74 -5.13 -12.20
N THR A 195 -3.54 -4.74 -12.64
CA THR A 195 -2.69 -3.77 -11.91
C THR A 195 -2.95 -2.35 -12.42
N MET A 196 -3.11 -1.42 -11.49
CA MET A 196 -3.31 0.00 -11.75
C MET A 196 -2.25 0.87 -11.04
N PHE A 197 -2.00 2.02 -11.64
CA PHE A 197 -1.03 3.02 -11.19
C PHE A 197 -1.65 4.41 -11.20
N MET A 198 -1.13 5.34 -10.38
CA MET A 198 -1.39 6.76 -10.60
C MET A 198 -0.60 7.24 -11.81
N LYS A 199 -1.27 7.91 -12.74
CA LYS A 199 -0.64 8.44 -13.97
C LYS A 199 0.53 9.38 -13.66
N GLU A 200 0.36 10.26 -12.68
CA GLU A 200 1.40 11.19 -12.21
C GLU A 200 2.71 10.46 -11.84
N ASP A 201 2.61 9.38 -11.07
CA ASP A 201 3.81 8.63 -10.65
C ASP A 201 4.49 7.97 -11.86
N VAL A 202 3.69 7.48 -12.82
CA VAL A 202 4.18 6.87 -14.06
C VAL A 202 4.85 7.92 -14.96
N GLU A 203 4.32 9.14 -15.03
CA GLU A 203 4.91 10.26 -15.77
C GLU A 203 6.27 10.66 -15.20
N VAL A 204 6.36 10.83 -13.87
CA VAL A 204 7.64 11.11 -13.19
C VAL A 204 8.64 9.99 -13.48
N ARG A 205 8.20 8.74 -13.37
CA ARG A 205 9.04 7.58 -13.67
C ARG A 205 9.53 7.56 -15.11
N ALA A 206 8.66 7.85 -16.06
CA ALA A 206 9.01 7.88 -17.47
C ALA A 206 10.03 8.97 -17.79
N LYS A 207 9.88 10.16 -17.20
CA LYS A 207 10.85 11.26 -17.32
C LYS A 207 12.22 10.86 -16.79
N LEU A 208 12.27 10.23 -15.61
CA LEU A 208 13.53 9.78 -15.01
C LEU A 208 14.24 8.71 -15.85
N ILE A 209 13.48 7.82 -16.50
CA ILE A 209 14.05 6.71 -17.28
C ILE A 209 14.45 7.15 -18.68
N HIS A 210 13.66 8.01 -19.32
CA HIS A 210 13.87 8.37 -20.73
C HIS A 210 14.66 9.67 -20.91
N GLY A 211 14.82 10.47 -19.84
CA GLY A 211 15.32 11.84 -19.90
C GLY A 211 14.29 12.81 -20.50
N GLU A 212 14.68 14.08 -20.66
CA GLU A 212 13.82 15.09 -21.30
C GLU A 212 13.72 14.90 -22.83
N ASP A 213 14.77 14.34 -23.45
CA ASP A 213 14.90 14.33 -24.92
C ASP A 213 14.43 13.03 -25.61
N GLY A 214 14.15 11.94 -24.89
CA GLY A 214 13.39 10.77 -25.39
C GLY A 214 13.81 10.09 -26.72
N LEU A 215 14.95 10.47 -27.31
CA LEU A 215 15.30 10.29 -28.72
C LEU A 215 16.18 9.07 -29.01
N GLU A 216 16.73 8.41 -27.98
CA GLU A 216 17.36 7.11 -28.16
C GLU A 216 16.34 6.13 -28.77
N ASP A 217 16.76 5.32 -29.74
CA ASP A 217 15.90 4.36 -30.45
C ASP A 217 15.20 3.42 -29.46
N GLN A 218 13.98 3.79 -29.06
CA GLN A 218 13.19 3.16 -27.99
C GLN A 218 13.02 1.66 -28.22
N LYS A 219 13.07 1.23 -29.49
CA LYS A 219 13.06 -0.19 -29.89
C LYS A 219 14.31 -0.94 -29.39
N LYS A 220 15.50 -0.33 -29.46
CA LYS A 220 16.75 -0.92 -28.97
C LYS A 220 16.74 -1.05 -27.45
N ARG A 221 16.27 -0.03 -26.72
CA ARG A 221 16.12 -0.09 -25.25
C ARG A 221 15.15 -1.19 -24.84
N LYS A 222 13.96 -1.25 -25.46
CA LYS A 222 12.97 -2.30 -25.21
C LYS A 222 13.52 -3.71 -25.44
N ARG A 223 14.23 -3.92 -26.57
CA ARG A 223 14.86 -5.22 -26.88
C ARG A 223 15.89 -5.64 -25.82
N ARG A 224 16.72 -4.71 -25.36
CA ARG A 224 17.71 -4.94 -24.29
C ARG A 224 17.03 -5.30 -22.97
N ARG A 225 16.03 -4.53 -22.54
CA ARG A 225 15.26 -4.80 -21.32
C ARG A 225 14.56 -6.16 -21.37
N THR A 226 13.94 -6.52 -22.49
CA THR A 226 13.35 -7.86 -22.65
C THR A 226 14.41 -8.98 -22.63
N LYS A 227 15.64 -8.73 -23.11
CA LYS A 227 16.75 -9.69 -22.98
C LYS A 227 17.12 -9.90 -21.51
N ILE A 228 17.16 -8.83 -20.71
CA ILE A 228 17.41 -8.90 -19.27
C ILE A 228 16.26 -9.63 -18.55
N GLU A 229 15.00 -9.32 -18.87
CA GLU A 229 13.83 -10.06 -18.33
C GLU A 229 13.93 -11.56 -18.61
N LYS A 230 14.29 -11.95 -19.84
CA LYS A 230 14.46 -13.36 -20.20
C LYS A 230 15.66 -14.01 -19.51
N ALA A 231 16.79 -13.32 -19.45
CA ALA A 231 18.04 -13.85 -18.88
C ALA A 231 17.94 -14.03 -17.35
N THR A 232 17.21 -13.14 -16.68
CA THR A 232 16.98 -13.18 -15.22
C THR A 232 15.99 -14.26 -14.78
N GLY A 233 15.14 -14.76 -15.69
CA GLY A 233 14.09 -15.73 -15.35
C GLY A 233 13.01 -15.18 -14.40
N MET A 234 12.95 -13.86 -14.21
CA MET A 234 12.01 -13.23 -13.28
C MET A 234 10.69 -12.92 -13.99
N LYS A 235 9.56 -13.05 -13.26
CA LYS A 235 8.24 -12.60 -13.71
C LYS A 235 7.62 -11.69 -12.67
N VAL A 236 6.81 -10.74 -13.12
CA VAL A 236 6.00 -9.91 -12.22
C VAL A 236 4.75 -10.68 -11.80
N ILE A 237 4.59 -10.87 -10.49
CA ILE A 237 3.40 -11.47 -9.87
C ILE A 237 2.90 -10.51 -8.80
N ARG A 238 1.64 -10.06 -8.93
CA ARG A 238 1.00 -9.09 -8.00
C ARG A 238 1.84 -7.83 -7.77
N GLY A 239 2.38 -7.28 -8.85
CA GLY A 239 3.20 -6.06 -8.83
C GLY A 239 4.56 -6.19 -8.14
N ARG A 240 5.08 -7.42 -7.98
CA ARG A 240 6.45 -7.66 -7.50
C ARG A 240 7.17 -8.61 -8.42
N TRP A 241 8.47 -8.38 -8.61
CA TRP A 241 9.34 -9.33 -9.27
C TRP A 241 9.50 -10.59 -8.42
N ARG A 242 9.26 -11.74 -9.04
CA ARG A 242 9.49 -13.06 -8.45
C ARG A 242 10.30 -13.91 -9.40
N TYR A 243 11.23 -14.69 -8.86
CA TYR A 243 11.92 -15.72 -9.64
C TYR A 243 10.92 -16.83 -9.98
N VAL A 244 10.87 -17.22 -11.25
CA VAL A 244 10.07 -18.34 -11.71
C VAL A 244 11.04 -19.42 -12.14
N THR A 245 11.23 -20.42 -11.28
CA THR A 245 11.99 -21.61 -11.63
C THR A 245 11.10 -22.57 -12.41
N ASP A 246 11.70 -23.33 -13.32
CA ASP A 246 11.08 -24.53 -13.85
C ASP A 246 10.82 -25.53 -12.72
N ALA A 247 9.87 -26.46 -12.92
CA ALA A 247 9.21 -27.27 -11.89
C ALA A 247 10.10 -28.11 -10.93
N GLY A 248 11.44 -28.09 -11.09
CA GLY A 248 12.41 -28.80 -10.25
C GLY A 248 13.07 -28.00 -9.13
N ASP A 249 13.01 -26.65 -9.11
CA ASP A 249 13.81 -25.82 -8.18
C ASP A 249 12.99 -24.85 -7.30
N GLU A 250 11.81 -25.31 -6.85
CA GLU A 250 10.90 -24.53 -6.02
C GLU A 250 11.53 -24.03 -4.70
N LYS A 251 12.48 -24.78 -4.13
CA LYS A 251 13.11 -24.43 -2.85
C LYS A 251 13.97 -23.18 -2.96
N SER A 252 14.70 -23.02 -4.07
CA SER A 252 15.52 -21.84 -4.35
C SER A 252 14.64 -20.62 -4.63
N ALA A 253 13.59 -20.75 -5.45
CA ALA A 253 12.64 -19.66 -5.70
C ALA A 253 11.93 -19.19 -4.42
N ARG A 254 11.51 -20.12 -3.53
CA ARG A 254 10.89 -19.77 -2.25
C ARG A 254 11.85 -19.02 -1.32
N ARG A 255 13.15 -19.32 -1.35
CA ARG A 255 14.16 -18.61 -0.55
C ARG A 255 14.29 -17.15 -1.00
N TRP A 256 14.45 -16.90 -2.29
CA TRP A 256 14.58 -15.56 -2.87
C TRP A 256 13.29 -14.72 -2.81
N ASN A 257 12.13 -15.36 -2.84
CA ASN A 257 10.84 -14.65 -2.71
C ASN A 257 10.49 -14.31 -1.24
N ARG A 258 11.24 -14.83 -0.25
CA ARG A 258 11.08 -14.55 1.19
C ARG A 258 12.17 -13.68 1.80
N THR A 259 13.26 -13.45 1.09
CA THR A 259 14.32 -12.54 1.54
C THR A 259 13.79 -11.12 1.67
N THR A 260 14.18 -10.44 2.74
CA THR A 260 13.93 -9.01 2.93
C THR A 260 14.58 -8.21 1.81
N GLU A 261 14.14 -6.97 1.59
CA GLU A 261 14.65 -6.12 0.50
C GLU A 261 16.17 -5.92 0.55
N LYS A 262 16.75 -5.79 1.75
CA LYS A 262 18.21 -5.73 1.96
C LYS A 262 18.93 -7.04 1.64
N GLU A 263 18.33 -8.17 2.00
CA GLU A 263 18.87 -9.50 1.65
C GLU A 263 18.72 -9.80 0.15
N TRP A 264 17.69 -9.25 -0.49
CA TRP A 264 17.50 -9.31 -1.93
C TRP A 264 18.62 -8.54 -2.65
N GLU A 265 18.93 -7.30 -2.25
CA GLU A 265 20.05 -6.54 -2.81
C GLU A 265 21.40 -7.24 -2.58
N ALA A 266 21.68 -7.67 -1.35
CA ALA A 266 22.94 -8.35 -1.01
C ALA A 266 23.09 -9.69 -1.77
N GLY A 267 22.01 -10.45 -1.88
CA GLY A 267 22.01 -11.71 -2.60
C GLY A 267 21.96 -11.54 -4.13
N PHE A 268 21.39 -10.46 -4.63
CA PHE A 268 21.43 -10.10 -6.05
C PHE A 268 22.88 -9.84 -6.50
N HIS A 269 23.63 -9.06 -5.73
CA HIS A 269 25.06 -8.82 -5.97
C HIS A 269 25.92 -10.09 -5.82
N ALA A 270 25.59 -10.99 -4.89
CA ALA A 270 26.34 -12.23 -4.67
C ALA A 270 25.94 -13.39 -5.60
N GLY A 271 24.72 -13.38 -6.15
CA GLY A 271 24.10 -14.50 -6.86
C GLY A 271 24.29 -14.50 -8.37
N PHE A 272 24.61 -13.35 -8.98
CA PHE A 272 24.89 -13.25 -10.40
C PHE A 272 26.28 -13.82 -10.73
N ARG A 273 26.36 -15.15 -10.85
CA ARG A 273 27.57 -15.86 -11.29
C ARG A 273 27.90 -15.65 -12.77
N ASN A 274 27.04 -14.97 -13.51
CA ASN A 274 27.23 -14.73 -14.94
C ASN A 274 27.76 -13.31 -15.14
N HIS A 275 29.09 -13.18 -15.18
CA HIS A 275 29.81 -11.90 -15.29
C HIS A 275 29.26 -11.05 -16.45
N GLU A 276 28.98 -11.69 -17.59
CA GLU A 276 28.39 -11.04 -18.77
C GLU A 276 27.02 -10.38 -18.51
N MET A 277 26.20 -10.95 -17.62
CA MET A 277 24.88 -10.42 -17.31
C MET A 277 24.98 -9.24 -16.32
N HIS A 278 25.88 -9.34 -15.35
CA HIS A 278 26.19 -8.23 -14.45
C HIS A 278 26.73 -7.03 -15.25
N ASP A 279 27.71 -7.27 -16.14
CA ASP A 279 28.30 -6.24 -16.99
C ASP A 279 27.26 -5.63 -17.95
N SER A 280 26.33 -6.44 -18.47
CA SER A 280 25.21 -5.95 -19.28
C SER A 280 24.25 -5.04 -18.50
N ILE A 281 24.01 -5.32 -17.21
CA ILE A 281 23.16 -4.51 -16.34
C ILE A 281 23.86 -3.21 -15.98
N VAL A 282 25.14 -3.27 -15.59
CA VAL A 282 25.95 -2.10 -15.26
C VAL A 282 26.08 -1.16 -16.47
N ALA A 283 26.41 -1.70 -17.64
CA ALA A 283 26.51 -0.92 -18.87
C ALA A 283 25.16 -0.29 -19.30
N GLU A 284 24.03 -0.91 -18.94
CA GLU A 284 22.72 -0.30 -19.18
C GLU A 284 22.44 0.84 -18.20
N ARG A 285 22.81 0.69 -16.92
CA ARG A 285 22.68 1.75 -15.91
C ARG A 285 23.51 2.98 -16.25
N GLU A 286 24.77 2.80 -16.67
CA GLU A 286 25.64 3.90 -17.09
C GLU A 286 25.07 4.64 -18.30
N ARG A 287 24.51 3.91 -19.28
CA ARG A 287 23.90 4.51 -20.49
C ARG A 287 22.62 5.29 -20.20
N ASP A 288 21.84 4.86 -19.22
CA ASP A 288 20.64 5.58 -18.80
C ASP A 288 20.95 6.72 -17.79
N GLY A 289 22.23 6.94 -17.46
CA GLY A 289 22.66 8.02 -16.55
C GLY A 289 22.34 7.74 -15.08
N LEU A 290 22.27 6.48 -14.69
CA LEU A 290 21.82 6.00 -13.37
C LEU A 290 22.96 5.47 -12.48
N SER A 291 24.18 6.00 -12.70
CA SER A 291 25.40 5.68 -11.97
C SER A 291 25.40 6.29 -10.57
#